data_AF-A0A357TR21-F1
#
_entry.id   AF-A0A357TR21-F1
#
_cell.length_a   1.000
_cell.length_b   1.000
_cell.length_c   1.000
_cell.angle_alpha   90.00
_cell.angle_beta   90.00
_cell.angle_gamma   90.00
#
_symmetry.space_group_name_H-M   'P 1'
#
loop_
_entity.id
_entity.type
_entity.pdbx_description
1 polymer ?
#
loop_
_entity_poly.entity_id
_entity_poly.type
_entity_poly.pdbx_seq_one_letter_code
_entity_poly.pdbx_strand_id
1 'polypeptide(L)'
;MGKNKRLPNDTVLAALQLVRGQDRRKAEYKEKVREIISRTGASFVDTQNRAGQPVRVYMPHAKGGTSNTTADKAEAIDQLEQQRDVQIMRAIDAATEAIGADIQDTDTRRALQKAVALNCTDSRIWVYERLEVPGISRREFYRRRRRYLEDVAVRVGLG
;
A
#
# COMPACT_ATOMS: atom_id res chain seq x y z
N MET A 1 26.27 -9.46 21.96
CA MET A 1 25.37 -9.08 20.85
C MET A 1 25.78 -9.86 19.61
N GLY A 2 25.01 -10.88 19.24
CA GLY A 2 25.34 -11.74 18.11
C GLY A 2 25.46 -10.93 16.83
N LYS A 3 26.45 -11.27 15.98
CA LYS A 3 26.59 -10.64 14.66
C LYS A 3 25.29 -10.93 13.89
N ASN A 4 24.41 -9.94 13.75
CA ASN A 4 23.24 -10.07 12.87
C ASN A 4 23.77 -10.43 11.49
N LYS A 5 23.62 -11.70 11.12
CA LYS A 5 24.09 -12.23 9.86
C LYS A 5 23.29 -11.49 8.78
N ARG A 6 24.00 -10.81 7.89
CA ARG A 6 23.39 -10.12 6.75
C ARG A 6 22.47 -11.09 6.03
N LEU A 7 21.28 -10.64 5.65
CA LEU A 7 20.39 -11.49 4.88
C LEU A 7 21.05 -11.84 3.53
N PRO A 8 20.81 -13.05 3.02
CA PRO A 8 21.25 -13.47 1.69
C PRO A 8 20.82 -12.49 0.60
N ASN A 9 21.63 -12.36 -0.46
CA ASN A 9 21.38 -11.36 -1.52
C ASN A 9 20.14 -11.66 -2.35
N ASP A 10 19.82 -12.94 -2.53
CA ASP A 10 18.59 -13.47 -3.13
C ASP A 10 17.35 -13.04 -2.34
N THR A 11 17.36 -13.14 -1.01
CA THR A 11 16.28 -12.63 -0.14
C THR A 11 16.09 -11.12 -0.32
N VAL A 12 17.19 -10.37 -0.36
CA VAL A 12 17.16 -8.91 -0.57
C VAL A 12 16.65 -8.56 -1.98
N LEU A 13 17.00 -9.36 -2.99
CA LEU A 13 16.51 -9.18 -4.36
C LEU A 13 15.01 -9.48 -4.47
N ALA A 14 14.51 -10.52 -3.79
CA ALA A 14 13.09 -10.82 -3.72
C ALA A 14 12.31 -9.66 -3.07
N ALA A 15 12.81 -9.12 -1.95
CA ALA A 15 12.23 -7.94 -1.32
C ALA A 15 12.23 -6.71 -2.25
N LEU A 16 13.30 -6.51 -3.03
CA LEU A 16 13.36 -5.43 -4.03
C LEU A 16 12.25 -5.57 -5.08
N GLN A 17 11.98 -6.77 -5.58
CA GLN A 17 10.89 -6.98 -6.55
C GLN A 17 9.51 -6.69 -5.95
N LEU A 18 9.30 -7.04 -4.67
CA LEU A 18 8.09 -6.64 -3.96
C LEU A 18 7.97 -5.11 -3.88
N VAL A 19 9.02 -4.40 -3.49
CA VAL A 19 9.00 -2.93 -3.42
C VAL A 19 8.67 -2.31 -4.79
N ARG A 20 9.22 -2.85 -5.89
CA ARG A 20 8.89 -2.39 -7.25
C ARG A 20 7.42 -2.58 -7.64
N GLY A 21 6.78 -3.63 -7.11
CA GLY A 21 5.36 -3.89 -7.32
C GLY A 21 4.42 -3.07 -6.42
N GLN A 22 4.94 -2.21 -5.54
CA GLN A 22 4.13 -1.50 -4.53
C GLN A 22 3.09 -0.57 -5.15
N ASP A 23 3.45 0.21 -6.17
CA ASP A 23 2.53 1.17 -6.79
C ASP A 23 1.32 0.48 -7.42
N ARG A 24 1.55 -0.66 -8.10
CA ARG A 24 0.47 -1.51 -8.62
C ARG A 24 -0.45 -2.00 -7.51
N ARG A 25 0.12 -2.54 -6.41
CA ARG A 25 -0.68 -3.03 -5.28
C ARG A 25 -1.52 -1.94 -4.61
N LYS A 26 -0.96 -0.73 -4.46
CA LYS A 26 -1.71 0.42 -3.94
C LYS A 26 -2.86 0.83 -4.86
N ALA A 27 -2.65 0.79 -6.18
CA ALA A 27 -3.70 1.08 -7.15
C ALA A 27 -4.83 0.05 -7.09
N GLU A 28 -4.49 -1.24 -7.09
CA GLU A 28 -5.46 -2.35 -6.98
C GLU A 28 -6.24 -2.31 -5.66
N TYR A 29 -5.57 -2.04 -4.53
CA TYR A 29 -6.24 -1.88 -3.24
C TYR A 29 -7.24 -0.72 -3.27
N LYS A 30 -6.83 0.44 -3.81
CA LYS A 30 -7.70 1.62 -3.93
C LYS A 30 -8.91 1.36 -4.82
N GLU A 31 -8.75 0.60 -5.90
CA GLU A 31 -9.82 0.21 -6.79
C GLU A 31 -10.82 -0.74 -6.10
N LYS A 32 -10.33 -1.80 -5.44
CA LYS A 32 -11.18 -2.72 -4.67
C LYS A 32 -11.96 -2.01 -3.56
N VAL A 33 -11.32 -1.11 -2.82
CA VAL A 33 -12.00 -0.29 -1.80
C VAL A 33 -13.08 0.59 -2.43
N ARG A 34 -12.81 1.23 -3.58
CA ARG A 34 -13.83 2.01 -4.30
C ARG A 34 -14.99 1.14 -4.74
N GLU A 35 -14.75 -0.06 -5.23
CA GLU A 35 -15.80 -1.01 -5.63
C GLU A 35 -16.68 -1.41 -4.44
N ILE A 36 -16.07 -1.72 -3.29
CA ILE A 36 -16.82 -2.05 -2.05
C ILE A 36 -17.68 -0.85 -1.61
N ILE A 37 -17.11 0.36 -1.63
CA ILE A 37 -17.83 1.59 -1.25
C ILE A 37 -18.95 1.90 -2.24
N SER A 38 -18.70 1.75 -3.55
CA SER A 38 -19.64 2.09 -4.62
C SER A 38 -20.77 1.08 -4.77
N ARG A 39 -20.65 -0.14 -4.20
CA ARG A 39 -21.73 -1.12 -4.15
C ARG A 39 -22.96 -0.50 -3.48
N THR A 40 -23.95 -0.12 -4.28
CA THR A 40 -25.18 0.52 -3.80
C THR A 40 -26.04 -0.53 -3.09
N GLY A 41 -26.49 -0.23 -1.88
CA GLY A 41 -27.44 -1.10 -1.17
C GLY A 41 -28.84 -1.08 -1.77
N ALA A 42 -29.19 -0.05 -2.56
CA ALA A 42 -30.51 0.10 -3.17
C ALA A 42 -30.45 -0.12 -4.68
N SER A 43 -31.13 -1.16 -5.16
CA SER A 43 -31.45 -1.30 -6.58
C SER A 43 -32.60 -0.35 -6.92
N PHE A 44 -32.43 0.42 -8.00
CA PHE A 44 -33.46 1.28 -8.55
C PHE A 44 -33.57 1.06 -10.05
N VAL A 45 -34.76 1.33 -10.58
CA VAL A 45 -35.02 1.35 -12.02
C VAL A 45 -35.57 2.73 -12.36
N ASP A 46 -34.95 3.38 -13.34
CA ASP A 46 -35.50 4.59 -13.92
C ASP A 46 -36.59 4.17 -14.92
N THR A 47 -37.83 4.60 -14.68
CA THR A 47 -39.01 4.28 -15.50
C THR A 47 -39.79 5.56 -15.84
N GLN A 48 -40.84 5.47 -16.64
CA GLN A 48 -41.74 6.58 -16.92
C GLN A 48 -43.07 6.39 -16.21
N ASN A 49 -43.61 7.44 -15.60
CA ASN A 49 -44.97 7.40 -15.06
C ASN A 49 -46.02 7.40 -16.19
N ARG A 50 -47.30 7.20 -15.86
CA ARG A 50 -48.40 7.24 -16.84
C ARG A 50 -48.50 8.55 -17.63
N ALA A 51 -47.87 9.62 -17.17
CA ALA A 51 -47.80 10.93 -17.83
C ALA A 51 -46.50 11.14 -18.63
N GLY A 52 -45.65 10.10 -18.79
CA GLY A 52 -44.41 10.15 -19.57
C GLY A 52 -43.22 10.81 -18.86
N GLN A 53 -43.34 11.17 -17.59
CA GLN A 53 -42.26 11.79 -16.82
C GLN A 53 -41.31 10.72 -16.27
N PRO A 54 -39.99 10.94 -16.30
CA PRO A 54 -39.02 10.01 -15.71
C PRO A 54 -39.18 9.98 -14.19
N VAL A 55 -39.37 8.79 -13.63
CA VAL A 55 -39.49 8.51 -12.20
C VAL A 55 -38.54 7.38 -11.83
N ARG A 56 -37.78 7.57 -10.75
CA ARG A 56 -36.91 6.55 -10.18
C ARG A 56 -37.70 5.69 -9.19
N VAL A 57 -37.84 4.40 -9.47
CA VAL A 57 -38.52 3.43 -8.59
C VAL A 57 -37.46 2.62 -7.87
N TYR A 58 -37.44 2.71 -6.55
CA TYR A 58 -36.60 1.86 -5.71
C TYR A 58 -37.26 0.49 -5.57
N MET A 59 -36.50 -0.57 -5.86
CA MET A 59 -37.03 -1.92 -5.75
C MET A 59 -37.14 -2.32 -4.27
N PRO A 60 -38.30 -2.86 -3.84
CA PRO A 60 -38.43 -3.35 -2.47
C PRO A 60 -37.48 -4.53 -2.27
N HIS A 61 -36.72 -4.51 -1.17
CA HIS A 61 -35.91 -5.65 -0.78
C HIS A 61 -36.80 -6.88 -0.55
N ALA A 62 -36.30 -8.06 -0.93
CA ALA A 62 -36.87 -9.31 -0.48
C ALA A 62 -36.94 -9.29 1.06
N LYS A 63 -38.13 -9.55 1.62
CA LYS A 63 -38.38 -9.56 3.07
C LYS A 63 -37.37 -10.47 3.78
N GLY A 64 -36.66 -9.95 4.79
CA GLY A 64 -36.13 -10.78 5.88
C GLY A 64 -34.67 -10.59 6.31
N GLY A 65 -33.89 -9.68 5.71
CA GLY A 65 -32.49 -9.46 6.12
C GLY A 65 -32.28 -8.07 6.70
N THR A 66 -31.93 -7.97 7.98
CA THR A 66 -31.28 -6.79 8.58
C THR A 66 -29.84 -6.66 8.07
N SER A 67 -29.64 -6.57 6.75
CA SER A 67 -28.31 -6.31 6.18
C SER A 67 -27.99 -4.83 6.37
N ASN A 68 -27.20 -4.52 7.40
CA ASN A 68 -26.67 -3.17 7.56
C ASN A 68 -25.58 -2.99 6.50
N THR A 69 -25.94 -2.39 5.35
CA THR A 69 -25.04 -2.20 4.22
C THR A 69 -23.71 -1.54 4.61
N THR A 70 -23.69 -0.70 5.64
CA THR A 70 -22.46 -0.11 6.18
C THR A 70 -21.59 -1.15 6.90
N ALA A 71 -22.21 -2.04 7.70
CA ALA A 71 -21.50 -3.13 8.36
C ALA A 71 -20.96 -4.14 7.35
N ASP A 72 -21.75 -4.49 6.33
CA ASP A 72 -21.33 -5.44 5.28
C ASP A 72 -20.13 -4.89 4.47
N LYS A 73 -20.12 -3.57 4.21
CA LYS A 73 -18.98 -2.90 3.56
C LYS A 73 -17.75 -2.85 4.45
N ALA A 74 -17.91 -2.59 5.75
CA ALA A 74 -16.82 -2.62 6.70
C ALA A 74 -16.20 -4.02 6.77
N GLU A 75 -17.03 -5.06 6.88
CA GLU A 75 -16.57 -6.46 6.88
C GLU A 75 -15.86 -6.82 5.57
N ALA A 76 -16.37 -6.38 4.42
CA ALA A 76 -15.70 -6.61 3.13
C ALA A 76 -14.32 -5.92 3.05
N ILE A 77 -14.16 -4.73 3.65
CA ILE A 77 -12.85 -4.06 3.75
C ILE A 77 -11.94 -4.82 4.71
N ASP A 78 -12.45 -5.30 5.84
CA ASP A 78 -11.65 -6.09 6.80
C ASP A 78 -11.15 -7.40 6.18
N GLN A 79 -11.99 -8.09 5.39
CA GLN A 79 -11.58 -9.26 4.62
C GLN A 79 -10.53 -8.91 3.55
N LEU A 80 -10.64 -7.74 2.91
CA LEU A 80 -9.65 -7.26 1.96
C LEU A 80 -8.29 -7.02 2.64
N GLU A 81 -8.26 -6.46 3.85
CA GLU A 81 -7.02 -6.24 4.63
C GLU A 81 -6.31 -7.55 5.02
N GLN A 82 -7.05 -8.67 5.11
CA GLN A 82 -6.47 -9.98 5.37
C GLN A 82 -5.76 -10.60 4.15
N GLN A 83 -5.98 -10.07 2.93
CA GLN A 83 -5.34 -10.59 1.73
C GLN A 83 -3.82 -10.42 1.78
N ARG A 84 -3.09 -11.45 1.33
CA ARG A 84 -1.62 -11.48 1.35
C ARG A 84 -0.99 -10.27 0.66
N ASP A 85 -1.53 -9.82 -0.47
CA ASP A 85 -1.01 -8.66 -1.19
C ASP A 85 -1.16 -7.36 -0.39
N VAL A 86 -2.26 -7.21 0.35
CA VAL A 86 -2.49 -6.05 1.22
C VAL A 86 -1.56 -6.11 2.43
N GLN A 87 -1.37 -7.29 3.04
CA GLN A 87 -0.38 -7.46 4.11
C GLN A 87 1.04 -7.10 3.64
N ILE A 88 1.44 -7.50 2.43
CA ILE A 88 2.75 -7.10 1.88
C ILE A 88 2.80 -5.59 1.64
N MET A 89 1.73 -4.99 1.12
CA MET A 89 1.65 -3.55 0.92
C MET A 89 1.84 -2.80 2.25
N ARG A 90 1.12 -3.21 3.31
CA ARG A 90 1.23 -2.64 4.67
C ARG A 90 2.62 -2.85 5.26
N ALA A 91 3.23 -4.01 5.06
CA ALA A 91 4.58 -4.30 5.53
C ALA A 91 5.62 -3.37 4.89
N ILE A 92 5.50 -3.09 3.59
CA ILE A 92 6.38 -2.16 2.87
C ILE A 92 6.16 -0.72 3.35
N ASP A 93 4.92 -0.30 3.57
CA ASP A 93 4.61 1.03 4.09
C ASP A 93 5.21 1.22 5.49
N ALA A 94 5.04 0.24 6.38
CA ALA A 94 5.64 0.26 7.72
C ALA A 94 7.18 0.25 7.70
N ALA A 95 7.79 -0.51 6.79
CA ALA A 95 9.25 -0.47 6.60
C ALA A 95 9.73 0.88 6.07
N THR A 96 8.93 1.54 5.23
CA THR A 96 9.22 2.87 4.69
C THR A 96 9.16 3.92 5.79
N GLU A 97 8.15 3.87 6.65
CA GLU A 97 8.01 4.77 7.81
C GLU A 97 9.17 4.64 8.80
N ALA A 98 9.71 3.43 8.97
CA ALA A 98 10.86 3.16 9.84
C ALA A 98 12.18 3.76 9.31
N ILE A 99 12.26 4.13 8.03
CA ILE A 99 13.46 4.76 7.46
C ILE A 99 13.69 6.11 8.14
N GLY A 100 14.86 6.26 8.76
CA GLY A 100 15.26 7.52 9.39
C GLY A 100 14.55 7.79 10.72
N ALA A 101 14.06 6.75 11.41
CA ALA A 101 13.55 6.87 12.77
C ALA A 101 14.55 7.50 13.75
N ASP A 102 15.85 7.41 13.46
CA ASP A 102 16.94 8.03 14.20
C ASP A 102 17.19 9.52 13.86
N ILE A 103 16.62 10.01 12.75
CA ILE A 103 16.78 11.40 12.29
C ILE A 103 15.67 12.23 12.92
N GLN A 104 16.00 13.28 13.67
CA GLN A 104 15.01 14.16 14.30
C GLN A 104 14.29 15.06 13.28
N ASP A 105 15.02 15.58 12.29
CA ASP A 105 14.46 16.43 11.25
C ASP A 105 13.51 15.65 10.34
N THR A 106 12.27 16.14 10.26
CA THR A 106 11.20 15.48 9.50
C THR A 106 11.41 15.64 8.00
N ASP A 107 11.96 16.76 7.55
CA ASP A 107 12.17 17.01 6.12
C ASP A 107 13.29 16.14 5.58
N THR A 108 14.42 16.04 6.30
CA THR A 108 15.50 15.10 5.97
C THR A 108 14.99 13.65 5.99
N ARG A 109 14.15 13.28 6.97
CA ARG A 109 13.56 11.93 7.04
C ARG A 109 12.70 11.63 5.81
N ARG A 110 11.83 12.56 5.41
CA ARG A 110 10.98 12.43 4.22
C ARG A 110 11.79 12.39 2.92
N ALA A 111 12.82 13.23 2.81
CA ALA A 111 13.73 13.23 1.67
C ALA A 111 14.44 11.88 1.54
N LEU A 112 14.94 11.32 2.64
CA LEU A 112 15.55 9.99 2.67
C LEU A 112 14.56 8.89 2.27
N GLN A 113 13.33 8.89 2.81
CA GLN A 113 12.28 7.93 2.45
C GLN A 113 11.99 7.96 0.94
N LYS A 114 11.77 9.16 0.39
CA LYS A 114 11.55 9.37 -1.05
C LYS A 114 12.73 8.87 -1.88
N ALA A 115 13.95 9.19 -1.47
CA ALA A 115 15.16 8.79 -2.17
C ALA A 115 15.37 7.28 -2.19
N VAL A 116 15.13 6.60 -1.06
CA VAL A 116 15.20 5.13 -0.99
C VAL A 116 14.15 4.50 -1.91
N ALA A 117 12.91 4.99 -1.87
CA ALA A 117 11.84 4.49 -2.74
C ALA A 117 12.19 4.64 -4.23
N LEU A 118 12.63 5.84 -4.66
CA LEU A 118 13.06 6.09 -6.04
C LEU A 118 14.25 5.21 -6.46
N ASN A 119 15.24 5.03 -5.59
CA ASN A 119 16.36 4.15 -5.91
C ASN A 119 15.95 2.67 -6.05
N CYS A 120 14.93 2.24 -5.29
CA CYS A 120 14.41 0.88 -5.40
C CYS A 120 13.57 0.65 -6.67
N THR A 121 12.89 1.66 -7.20
CA THR A 121 12.18 1.53 -8.49
C THR A 121 13.16 1.29 -9.62
N ASP A 122 14.11 2.22 -9.81
CA ASP A 122 15.17 2.10 -10.82
C ASP A 122 16.50 2.66 -10.29
N SER A 123 17.41 1.77 -9.90
CA SER A 123 18.71 2.13 -9.34
C SER A 123 19.70 2.69 -10.38
N ARG A 124 19.43 2.54 -11.68
CA ARG A 124 20.27 3.09 -12.76
C ARG A 124 19.88 4.53 -13.05
N ILE A 125 18.58 4.82 -13.03
CA ILE A 125 18.06 6.17 -13.19
C ILE A 125 18.29 6.97 -11.92
N TRP A 126 17.86 6.45 -10.77
CA TRP A 126 17.86 7.17 -9.50
C TRP A 126 19.12 6.87 -8.69
N VAL A 127 20.29 7.21 -9.23
CA VAL A 127 21.56 7.12 -8.51
C VAL A 127 21.61 8.16 -7.37
N TYR A 128 22.45 7.90 -6.37
CA TYR A 128 22.59 8.78 -5.19
C TYR A 128 22.81 10.26 -5.57
N GLU A 129 23.63 10.52 -6.59
CA GLU A 129 23.96 11.87 -7.05
C GLU A 129 22.76 12.66 -7.60
N ARG A 130 21.67 11.96 -7.95
CA ARG A 130 20.41 12.57 -8.40
C ARG A 130 19.36 12.66 -7.28
N LEU A 131 19.69 12.14 -6.10
CA LEU A 131 18.80 12.09 -4.95
C LEU A 131 19.23 13.17 -3.96
N GLU A 132 18.37 14.17 -3.79
CA GLU A 132 18.59 15.26 -2.84
C GLU A 132 18.31 14.76 -1.42
N VAL A 133 19.36 14.24 -0.75
CA VAL A 133 19.26 13.74 0.63
C VAL A 133 20.23 14.51 1.54
N PRO A 134 19.77 15.60 2.19
CA PRO A 134 20.61 16.43 3.03
C PRO A 134 21.28 15.65 4.16
N GLY A 135 22.56 15.94 4.42
CA GLY A 135 23.29 15.40 5.58
C GLY A 135 23.59 13.90 5.55
N ILE A 136 23.26 13.17 4.47
CA ILE A 136 23.48 11.72 4.37
C ILE A 136 24.49 11.42 3.27
N SER A 137 25.64 10.86 3.64
CA SER A 137 26.65 10.44 2.65
C SER A 137 26.17 9.30 1.74
N ARG A 138 26.78 9.17 0.55
CA ARG A 138 26.53 8.06 -0.38
C ARG A 138 26.63 6.68 0.27
N ARG A 139 27.68 6.46 1.07
CA ARG A 139 27.90 5.19 1.77
C ARG A 139 26.77 4.90 2.76
N GLU A 140 26.34 5.93 3.49
CA GLU A 140 25.26 5.79 4.46
C GLU A 140 23.91 5.54 3.77
N PHE A 141 23.65 6.21 2.66
CA PHE A 141 22.46 5.99 1.85
C PHE A 141 22.31 4.52 1.43
N TYR A 142 23.33 3.91 0.81
CA TYR A 142 23.25 2.51 0.40
C TYR A 142 23.19 1.53 1.58
N ARG A 143 23.78 1.88 2.74
CA ARG A 143 23.62 1.10 3.98
C ARG A 143 22.17 1.11 4.46
N ARG A 144 21.53 2.28 4.48
CA ARG A 144 20.12 2.44 4.88
C ARG A 144 19.17 1.78 3.89
N ARG A 145 19.40 1.94 2.59
CA ARG A 145 18.66 1.22 1.54
C ARG A 145 18.72 -0.29 1.74
N ARG A 146 19.90 -0.83 2.01
CA ARG A 146 20.04 -2.28 2.26
C ARG A 146 19.28 -2.71 3.50
N ARG A 147 19.40 -1.97 4.61
CA ARG A 147 18.63 -2.23 5.85
C ARG A 147 17.12 -2.17 5.61
N TYR A 148 16.65 -1.23 4.80
CA TYR A 148 15.26 -1.13 4.41
C TYR A 148 14.79 -2.41 3.68
N LEU A 149 15.54 -2.89 2.70
CA LEU A 149 15.18 -4.14 2.00
C LEU A 149 15.23 -5.37 2.91
N GLU A 150 16.17 -5.39 3.86
CA GLU A 150 16.23 -6.42 4.90
C GLU A 150 15.00 -6.36 5.82
N ASP A 151 14.56 -5.17 6.25
CA ASP A 151 13.36 -4.98 7.06
C ASP A 151 12.09 -5.40 6.30
N VAL A 152 11.98 -5.03 5.01
CA VAL A 152 10.89 -5.51 4.14
C VAL A 152 10.88 -7.03 4.11
N ALA A 153 12.03 -7.67 3.85
CA ALA A 153 12.14 -9.13 3.79
C ALA A 153 11.67 -9.80 5.09
N VAL A 154 12.09 -9.29 6.24
CA VAL A 154 11.67 -9.82 7.55
C VAL A 154 10.17 -9.68 7.74
N ARG A 155 9.60 -8.49 7.48
CA ARG A 155 8.16 -8.23 7.68
C ARG A 155 7.28 -9.06 6.75
N VAL A 156 7.76 -9.38 5.55
CA VAL A 156 7.01 -10.23 4.61
C VAL A 156 7.30 -11.73 4.80
N GLY A 157 8.21 -12.11 5.70
CA GLY A 157 8.55 -13.50 6.00
C GLY A 157 9.44 -14.19 4.95
N LEU A 158 10.37 -13.45 4.34
CA LEU A 158 11.35 -13.97 3.38
C LEU A 158 12.73 -14.30 4.00
N GLY A 159 12.97 -13.94 5.26
CA GLY A 159 14.27 -14.03 5.91
C GLY A 159 14.21 -14.36 7.39
#